data_AF-A0A2R7IXD9-F1
#
_entry.id   AF-A0A2R7IXD9-F1
#
_cell.length_a   1.000
_cell.length_b   1.000
_cell.length_c   1.000
_cell.angle_alpha   90.00
_cell.angle_beta   90.00
_cell.angle_gamma   90.00
#
_symmetry.space_group_name_H-M   'P 1'
#
loop_
_entity.id
_entity.type
_entity.pdbx_description
1 polymer ?
#
loop_
_entity_poly.entity_id
_entity_poly.type
_entity_poly.pdbx_seq_one_letter_code
_entity_poly.pdbx_strand_id
1 'polypeptide(L)'
;MTPKLKDAPIAKAPPPDLNDPVQRAAYARELKMVARPIRYLGLALAIGAAILAALRARYWPQLPMILPLFLLGVAALHLFAGIVIRAKYHQARMRG
;
A
#
# COMPACT_ATOMS: atom_id res chain seq x y z
N MET A 1 5.21 10.90 -23.26
CA MET A 1 3.75 10.90 -23.01
C MET A 1 3.49 10.18 -21.70
N THR A 2 3.19 10.94 -20.65
CA THR A 2 2.78 10.40 -19.35
C THR A 2 1.34 9.90 -19.44
N PRO A 3 1.08 8.59 -19.29
CA PRO A 3 -0.30 8.11 -19.32
C PRO A 3 -1.03 8.66 -18.08
N LYS A 4 -2.07 9.45 -18.34
CA LYS A 4 -2.97 10.01 -17.32
C LYS A 4 -3.59 8.87 -16.52
N LEU A 5 -3.28 8.86 -15.23
CA LEU A 5 -3.84 7.97 -14.20
C LEU A 5 -5.29 8.38 -13.82
N LYS A 6 -6.16 8.65 -14.80
CA LYS A 6 -7.55 9.06 -14.53
C LYS A 6 -8.61 8.01 -14.85
N ASP A 7 -8.26 6.95 -15.59
CA ASP A 7 -9.21 5.90 -15.97
C ASP A 7 -8.60 4.53 -15.64
N ALA A 8 -8.60 4.13 -14.36
CA ALA A 8 -8.28 2.75 -14.02
C ALA A 8 -9.45 1.87 -14.49
N PRO A 9 -9.27 0.95 -15.46
CA PRO A 9 -10.35 0.14 -15.98
C PRO A 9 -10.60 -1.02 -15.01
N ILE A 10 -11.28 -0.74 -13.90
CA ILE A 10 -11.56 -1.76 -12.87
C ILE A 10 -12.67 -2.76 -13.28
N ALA A 11 -13.23 -2.68 -14.49
CA ALA A 11 -14.45 -3.43 -14.87
C ALA A 11 -14.50 -3.90 -16.34
N LYS A 12 -13.40 -4.39 -16.94
CA LYS A 12 -13.47 -4.87 -18.34
C LYS A 12 -12.64 -6.10 -18.71
N ALA A 13 -12.00 -6.76 -17.75
CA ALA A 13 -11.28 -8.01 -18.02
C ALA A 13 -12.08 -9.18 -17.44
N PRO A 14 -12.27 -10.30 -18.17
CA PRO A 14 -12.96 -11.47 -17.65
C PRO A 14 -12.28 -11.99 -16.38
N PRO A 15 -13.01 -12.53 -15.39
CA PRO A 15 -12.44 -13.07 -14.16
C PRO A 15 -11.29 -14.04 -14.47
N PRO A 16 -10.13 -13.94 -13.78
CA PRO A 16 -9.03 -14.85 -14.01
C PRO A 16 -9.41 -16.26 -13.54
N ASP A 17 -9.06 -17.29 -14.31
CA ASP A 17 -9.17 -18.68 -13.82
C ASP A 17 -8.03 -18.94 -12.83
N LEU A 18 -8.40 -19.25 -11.58
CA LEU A 18 -7.44 -19.52 -10.51
C LEU A 18 -6.95 -20.97 -10.49
N ASN A 19 -7.59 -21.86 -11.25
CA ASN A 19 -7.18 -23.25 -11.40
C ASN A 19 -6.04 -23.40 -12.41
N ASP A 20 -5.96 -22.49 -13.38
CA ASP A 20 -4.82 -22.40 -14.29
C ASP A 20 -3.60 -21.76 -13.57
N PRO A 21 -2.48 -22.48 -13.41
CA PRO A 21 -1.29 -21.96 -12.73
C PRO A 21 -0.69 -20.73 -13.42
N VAL A 22 -0.83 -20.59 -14.73
CA VAL A 22 -0.31 -19.46 -15.51
C VAL A 22 -1.12 -18.20 -15.22
N GLN A 23 -2.45 -18.30 -15.29
CA GLN A 23 -3.35 -17.19 -14.97
C GLN A 23 -3.27 -16.79 -13.50
N ARG A 24 -3.16 -17.76 -12.58
CA ARG A 24 -2.94 -17.50 -11.16
C ARG A 24 -1.64 -16.72 -10.90
N ALA A 25 -0.55 -17.07 -11.57
CA ALA A 25 0.74 -16.37 -11.42
C ALA A 25 0.67 -14.94 -11.99
N ALA A 26 0.01 -14.75 -13.13
CA ALA A 26 -0.23 -13.42 -13.71
C ALA A 26 -1.08 -12.55 -12.77
N TYR A 27 -2.17 -13.11 -12.24
CA TYR A 27 -3.06 -12.42 -11.31
C TYR A 27 -2.37 -12.06 -9.99
N ALA A 28 -1.48 -12.92 -9.47
CA ALA A 28 -0.68 -12.61 -8.30
C ALA A 28 0.27 -11.43 -8.52
N ARG A 29 0.85 -11.28 -9.72
CA ARG A 29 1.70 -10.13 -10.08
C ARG A 29 0.87 -8.84 -10.18
N GLU A 30 -0.31 -8.92 -10.78
CA GLU A 30 -1.27 -7.82 -10.86
C GLU A 30 -1.67 -7.33 -9.46
N LEU A 31 -2.13 -8.23 -8.59
CA LEU A 31 -2.48 -7.93 -7.19
C LEU A 31 -1.34 -7.28 -6.40
N LYS A 32 -0.10 -7.67 -6.67
CA LYS A 32 1.07 -7.03 -6.04
C LYS A 32 1.19 -5.56 -6.45
N MET A 33 0.92 -5.22 -7.71
CA MET A 33 1.05 -3.85 -8.20
C MET A 33 -0.03 -2.90 -7.67
N VAL A 34 -1.26 -3.38 -7.48
CA VAL A 34 -2.40 -2.55 -7.03
C VAL A 34 -2.14 -1.84 -5.70
N ALA A 35 -1.50 -2.51 -4.74
CA ALA A 35 -1.25 -1.95 -3.41
C ALA A 35 0.15 -1.33 -3.24
N ARG A 36 1.02 -1.37 -4.26
CA ARG A 36 2.42 -0.91 -4.16
C ARG A 36 2.59 0.54 -3.70
N PRO A 37 1.96 1.55 -4.32
CA PRO A 37 2.22 2.95 -3.96
C PRO A 37 1.86 3.24 -2.49
N ILE A 38 0.75 2.68 -2.03
CA ILE A 38 0.28 2.85 -0.64
C ILE A 38 1.22 2.15 0.35
N ARG A 39 1.71 0.96 0.00
CA ARG A 39 2.70 0.23 0.81
C ARG A 39 4.02 0.99 0.91
N TYR A 40 4.52 1.54 -0.19
CA TYR A 40 5.78 2.31 -0.16
C TYR A 40 5.63 3.59 0.64
N LEU A 41 4.49 4.29 0.55
CA LEU A 41 4.23 5.48 1.34
C LEU A 41 4.15 5.16 2.84
N GLY A 42 3.41 4.11 3.21
CA GLY A 42 3.37 3.64 4.60
C GLY A 42 4.74 3.22 5.14
N LEU A 43 5.54 2.53 4.33
CA LEU A 43 6.90 2.15 4.70
C LEU A 43 7.81 3.37 4.88
N ALA A 44 7.75 4.34 3.97
CA ALA A 44 8.53 5.57 4.08
C ALA A 44 8.19 6.34 5.36
N LEU A 45 6.91 6.42 5.72
CA LEU A 45 6.45 7.03 6.96
C LEU A 45 6.95 6.26 8.20
N ALA A 46 6.91 4.93 8.19
CA ALA A 46 7.43 4.11 9.28
C ALA A 46 8.94 4.29 9.47
N ILE A 47 9.71 4.33 8.38
CA ILE A 47 11.14 4.61 8.42
C ILE A 47 11.39 6.02 8.97
N GLY A 48 10.63 7.03 8.52
CA GLY A 48 10.70 8.39 9.04
C GLY A 48 10.41 8.47 10.54
N ALA A 49 9.38 7.75 11.01
CA ALA A 49 9.06 7.64 12.43
C ALA A 49 10.23 7.04 13.24
N ALA A 50 10.85 5.97 12.73
CA ALA A 50 11.97 5.31 13.39
C ALA A 50 13.21 6.22 13.48
N ILE A 51 13.55 6.91 12.38
CA ILE A 51 14.66 7.87 12.36
C ILE A 51 14.38 9.02 13.34
N LEU A 52 13.17 9.56 13.36
CA LEU A 52 12.80 10.66 14.23
C LEU A 52 12.83 10.26 15.71
N ALA A 53 12.37 9.05 16.04
CA ALA A 53 12.46 8.49 17.38
C ALA A 53 13.91 8.30 17.83
N ALA A 54 14.79 7.79 16.95
CA ALA A 54 16.21 7.62 17.24
C ALA A 54 16.91 8.98 17.44
N LEU A 55 16.61 9.97 16.59
CA LEU A 55 17.16 11.32 16.69
C LEU A 55 16.75 11.98 18.01
N ARG A 56 15.47 11.84 18.39
CA ARG A 56 14.96 12.29 19.67
C ARG A 56 15.71 11.64 20.84
N ALA A 57 15.89 10.33 20.80
CA ALA A 57 16.50 9.58 21.88
C ALA A 57 17.97 9.95 22.11
N ARG A 58 18.70 10.31 21.04
CA ARG A 58 20.15 10.52 21.11
C ARG A 58 20.60 11.97 21.10
N TYR A 59 19.93 12.83 20.34
CA TYR A 59 20.43 14.18 20.04
C TYR A 59 19.42 15.28 20.38
N TRP A 60 18.12 14.97 20.34
CA TRP A 60 17.06 15.97 20.47
C TRP A 60 15.94 15.54 21.45
N PRO A 61 16.24 15.40 22.75
CA PRO A 61 15.27 14.93 23.74
C PRO A 61 14.05 15.86 23.90
N GLN A 62 14.20 17.15 23.58
CA GLN A 62 13.11 18.13 23.56
C GLN A 62 12.10 17.91 22.44
N LEU A 63 12.41 17.08 21.44
CA LEU A 63 11.49 16.79 20.34
C LEU A 63 10.22 16.12 20.88
N PRO A 64 9.01 16.64 20.59
CA PRO A 64 7.77 16.06 21.10
C PRO A 64 7.54 14.62 20.64
N MET A 65 7.29 13.71 21.59
CA MET A 65 7.05 12.29 21.28
C MET A 65 5.82 12.06 20.37
N ILE A 66 4.88 13.02 20.34
CA ILE A 66 3.70 12.97 19.48
C ILE A 66 4.06 12.87 18.00
N LEU A 67 5.19 13.45 17.55
CA LEU A 67 5.60 13.45 16.14
C LEU A 67 5.95 12.05 15.60
N PRO A 68 6.91 11.30 16.21
CA PRO A 68 7.19 9.94 15.75
C PRO A 68 5.99 9.01 15.92
N LEU A 69 5.20 9.16 16.99
CA LEU A 69 3.98 8.37 17.20
C LEU A 69 2.91 8.66 16.13
N PHE A 70 2.72 9.92 15.76
CA PHE A 70 1.80 10.32 14.70
C PHE A 70 2.21 9.71 13.36
N LEU A 71 3.49 9.83 12.97
CA LEU A 71 4.01 9.22 11.75
C LEU A 71 3.79 7.70 11.73
N LEU A 72 4.02 7.04 12.86
CA LEU A 72 3.79 5.60 13.00
C LEU A 72 2.30 5.26 12.86
N GLY A 73 1.41 6.07 13.45
CA GLY A 73 -0.04 5.93 13.30
C GLY A 73 -0.47 6.06 11.84
N VAL A 74 0.01 7.09 11.12
CA VAL A 74 -0.29 7.27 9.70
C VAL A 74 0.28 6.13 8.85
N ALA A 75 1.48 5.62 9.18
CA ALA A 75 2.05 4.46 8.52
C ALA A 75 1.17 3.21 8.69
N ALA A 76 0.63 2.98 9.88
CA ALA A 76 -0.31 1.90 10.15
C ALA A 76 -1.61 2.05 9.33
N LEU A 77 -2.14 3.28 9.21
CA LEU A 77 -3.31 3.54 8.36
C LEU A 77 -3.05 3.18 6.89
N HIS A 78 -1.84 3.42 6.37
CA HIS A 78 -1.48 3.01 5.01
C HIS A 78 -1.43 1.49 4.85
N LEU A 79 -0.99 0.76 5.87
CA LEU A 79 -1.05 -0.71 5.88
C LEU A 79 -2.50 -1.18 5.75
N PHE A 80 -3.41 -0.65 6.58
CA PHE A 80 -4.83 -0.98 6.51
C PHE A 80 -5.46 -0.60 5.17
N ALA A 81 -5.17 0.59 4.65
CA ALA A 81 -5.63 1.04 3.34
C ALA A 81 -5.19 0.09 2.23
N GLY A 82 -3.93 -0.38 2.25
CA GLY A 82 -3.42 -1.36 1.30
C GLY A 82 -4.16 -2.70 1.34
N ILE A 83 -4.53 -3.18 2.54
CA ILE A 83 -5.33 -4.41 2.72
C ILE A 83 -6.72 -4.22 2.13
N VAL A 84 -7.41 -3.13 2.49
CA VAL A 84 -8.77 -2.84 2.03
C VAL A 84 -8.83 -2.66 0.51
N ILE A 85 -7.88 -1.92 -0.08
CA ILE A 85 -7.84 -1.70 -1.53
C ILE A 85 -7.58 -3.01 -2.27
N ARG A 86 -6.66 -3.84 -1.78
CA ARG A 86 -6.42 -5.17 -2.35
C ARG A 86 -7.66 -6.06 -2.27
N ALA A 87 -8.38 -6.03 -1.14
CA ALA A 87 -9.61 -6.81 -0.95
C ALA A 87 -10.73 -6.33 -1.88
N LYS A 88 -10.97 -5.02 -1.96
CA LYS A 88 -11.95 -4.42 -2.87
C LYS A 88 -11.61 -4.70 -4.34
N TYR A 89 -10.33 -4.60 -4.70
CA TYR A 89 -9.86 -4.95 -6.04
C TYR A 89 -10.11 -6.41 -6.37
N HIS A 90 -9.79 -7.33 -5.45
CA HIS A 90 -10.06 -8.75 -5.63
C HIS A 90 -11.56 -9.02 -5.81
N GLN A 91 -12.41 -8.46 -4.96
CA GLN A 91 -13.86 -8.60 -5.07
C GLN A 91 -14.41 -8.04 -6.39
N ALA A 92 -13.96 -6.87 -6.82
CA ALA A 92 -14.37 -6.30 -8.11
C ALA A 92 -13.91 -7.19 -9.28
N ARG A 93 -12.65 -7.62 -9.27
CA ARG A 93 -12.04 -8.41 -10.35
C ARG A 93 -12.67 -9.81 -10.51
N MET A 94 -13.13 -10.41 -9.42
CA MET A 94 -13.80 -11.71 -9.45
C MET A 94 -15.28 -11.63 -9.86
N ARG A 95 -15.88 -10.44 -9.81
CA ARG A 95 -17.29 -10.22 -10.22
C ARG A 95 -17.45 -10.02 -11.73
N GLY A 96 -16.36 -9.76 -12.46
CA GLY A 96 -16.36 -9.48 -13.90
C GLY A 96 -16.61 -8.00 -14.18
#